data_AF-A0A965QKH8-F1
#
_entry.id   AF-A0A965QKH8-F1
#
_cell.length_a   1.000
_cell.length_b   1.000
_cell.length_c   1.000
_cell.angle_alpha   90.00
_cell.angle_beta   90.00
_cell.angle_gamma   90.00
#
_symmetry.space_group_name_H-M   'P 1'
#
loop_
_entity.id
_entity.type
_entity.pdbx_description
1 polymer ?
#
loop_
_entity_poly.entity_id
_entity_poly.type
_entity_poly.pdbx_seq_one_letter_code
_entity_poly.pdbx_strand_id
1 'polypeptide(L)'
;VSTTARVGVGQGMLGRVIDGLGMPFDGGPAIEPDVYLPLRGERLNPLQRSAITRPMDVGVRSLNCLLTIGEGQRVGLIAGSGVGKSVLLGMMTRFTQADAVVIGAIGERGREVLDFVTETLGDEALCKAVVVASPGDCSPVLRVRAAQNSPLQSAKPAAVLVEQRLIQSGAHQCAKSGPEGHPEKSKTHESSGDFRHFLWLHTRTGLPDTKSMRILPAPARFEQKYVFAS
;
A
#
# COMPACT_ATOMS: atom_id res chain seq x y z
N VAL A 1 -20.16 14.07 -18.20
CA VAL A 1 -19.31 12.87 -18.29
C VAL A 1 -18.16 13.05 -17.30
N SER A 2 -18.18 12.39 -16.14
CA SER A 2 -17.10 12.53 -15.15
C SER A 2 -15.90 11.71 -15.63
N THR A 3 -14.86 12.39 -16.11
CA THR A 3 -13.60 11.75 -16.51
C THR A 3 -13.00 11.09 -15.28
N THR A 4 -13.14 9.77 -15.18
CA THR A 4 -12.59 9.02 -14.04
C THR A 4 -11.07 9.04 -14.15
N ALA A 5 -10.37 9.46 -13.10
CA ALA A 5 -8.91 9.40 -13.06
C ALA A 5 -8.45 7.96 -13.34
N ARG A 6 -7.48 7.80 -14.24
CA ARG A 6 -6.89 6.51 -14.61
C ARG A 6 -5.41 6.49 -14.28
N VAL A 7 -4.86 5.30 -14.10
CA VAL A 7 -3.42 5.09 -13.90
C VAL A 7 -2.92 3.99 -14.81
N GLY A 8 -1.70 4.18 -15.33
CA GLY A 8 -1.01 3.19 -16.14
C GLY A 8 -0.49 2.05 -15.26
N VAL A 9 -0.67 0.82 -15.73
CA VAL A 9 -0.13 -0.40 -15.11
C VAL A 9 0.49 -1.25 -16.21
N GLY A 10 1.53 -2.00 -15.87
CA GLY A 10 2.18 -2.88 -16.84
C GLY A 10 3.45 -3.52 -16.32
N GLN A 11 4.03 -4.42 -17.11
CA GLN A 11 5.26 -5.14 -16.77
C GLN A 11 6.47 -4.20 -16.67
N GLY A 12 6.48 -3.11 -17.44
CA GLY A 12 7.53 -2.08 -17.40
C GLY A 12 7.63 -1.33 -16.07
N MET A 13 6.70 -1.54 -15.14
CA MET A 13 6.74 -0.98 -13.78
C MET A 13 7.67 -1.76 -12.84
N LEU A 14 7.98 -3.03 -13.14
CA LEU A 14 8.87 -3.85 -12.30
C LEU A 14 10.29 -3.28 -12.31
N GLY A 15 10.93 -3.24 -11.15
CA GLY A 15 12.24 -2.60 -11.00
C GLY A 15 12.17 -1.09 -10.80
N ARG A 16 10.97 -0.48 -10.79
CA ARG A 16 10.81 0.97 -10.80
C ARG A 16 10.29 1.51 -9.47
N VAL A 17 10.69 2.73 -9.19
CA VAL A 17 10.05 3.57 -8.15
C VAL A 17 9.18 4.59 -8.88
N ILE A 18 7.89 4.63 -8.56
CA ILE A 18 6.90 5.52 -9.17
C ILE A 18 6.20 6.38 -8.12
N ASP A 19 5.68 7.53 -8.53
CA ASP A 19 4.92 8.42 -7.66
C ASP A 19 3.43 8.03 -7.55
N GLY A 20 2.66 8.84 -6.83
CA GLY A 20 1.22 8.65 -6.67
C GLY A 20 0.38 8.79 -7.95
N LEU A 21 0.97 9.25 -9.06
CA LEU A 21 0.34 9.38 -10.37
C LEU A 21 0.79 8.30 -11.36
N GLY A 22 1.77 7.47 -10.98
CA GLY A 22 2.36 6.45 -11.84
C GLY A 22 3.51 6.96 -12.71
N MET A 23 4.06 8.14 -12.39
CA MET A 23 5.22 8.70 -13.08
C MET A 23 6.51 8.18 -12.44
N PRO A 24 7.62 8.02 -13.20
CA PRO A 24 8.91 7.65 -12.64
C PRO A 24 9.36 8.61 -11.54
N PHE A 25 9.70 8.05 -10.38
CA PHE A 25 10.26 8.75 -9.22
C PHE A 25 11.73 8.38 -8.99
N ASP A 26 12.23 7.37 -9.70
CA ASP A 26 13.62 6.90 -9.72
C ASP A 26 14.55 7.70 -10.66
N GLY A 27 14.03 8.68 -11.39
CA GLY A 27 14.79 9.45 -12.38
C GLY A 27 15.08 8.68 -13.68
N GLY A 28 14.54 7.48 -13.85
CA GLY A 28 14.63 6.72 -15.09
C GLY A 28 13.72 7.25 -16.20
N PRO A 29 13.75 6.64 -17.40
CA PRO A 29 12.91 7.05 -18.51
C PRO A 29 11.42 6.84 -18.21
N ALA A 30 10.58 7.54 -18.97
CA ALA A 30 9.14 7.35 -18.95
C ALA A 30 8.77 5.88 -19.18
N ILE A 31 7.82 5.38 -18.39
CA ILE A 31 7.33 4.00 -18.49
C ILE A 31 6.11 4.02 -19.42
N GLU A 32 6.14 3.23 -20.48
CA GLU A 32 4.96 3.01 -21.32
C GLU A 32 4.07 1.95 -20.65
N PRO A 33 2.83 2.28 -20.27
CA PRO A 33 1.95 1.34 -19.59
C PRO A 33 1.27 0.39 -20.57
N ASP A 34 1.11 -0.87 -20.16
CA ASP A 34 0.39 -1.88 -20.94
C ASP A 34 -1.11 -1.56 -21.03
N VAL A 35 -1.69 -1.08 -19.92
CA VAL A 35 -3.11 -0.72 -19.82
C VAL A 35 -3.34 0.39 -18.81
N TYR A 36 -4.43 1.13 -19.00
CA TYR A 36 -4.90 2.13 -18.03
C TYR A 36 -6.10 1.61 -17.24
N LEU A 37 -5.98 1.54 -15.92
CA LEU A 37 -7.07 1.15 -15.02
C LEU A 37 -7.70 2.38 -14.34
N PRO A 38 -8.99 2.36 -14.00
CA PRO A 38 -9.58 3.39 -13.16
C PRO A 38 -8.88 3.44 -11.80
N LEU A 39 -8.45 4.63 -11.36
CA LEU A 39 -7.73 4.81 -10.09
C LEU A 39 -8.52 4.31 -8.87
N ARG A 40 -9.85 4.35 -8.96
CA ARG A 40 -10.73 3.87 -7.89
C ARG A 40 -10.88 2.35 -7.83
N GLY A 41 -10.28 1.63 -8.78
CA GLY A 41 -10.44 0.20 -8.98
C GLY A 41 -11.89 -0.20 -9.23
N GLU A 42 -12.13 -1.51 -9.28
CA GLU A 42 -13.45 -2.11 -9.37
C GLU A 42 -13.86 -2.69 -8.01
N ARG A 43 -15.13 -2.53 -7.63
CA ARG A 43 -15.63 -3.16 -6.41
C ARG A 43 -15.88 -4.64 -6.69
N LEU A 44 -15.20 -5.52 -5.98
CA LEU A 44 -15.59 -6.93 -5.90
C LEU A 44 -16.87 -7.09 -5.08
N ASN A 45 -17.78 -7.92 -5.57
CA ASN A 45 -18.91 -8.41 -4.79
C ASN A 45 -18.37 -9.29 -3.63
N PRO A 46 -18.71 -9.02 -2.37
CA PRO A 46 -18.28 -9.86 -1.24
C PRO A 46 -18.65 -11.34 -1.39
N LEU A 47 -19.77 -11.63 -2.07
CA LEU A 47 -20.23 -13.01 -2.32
C LEU A 47 -19.42 -13.73 -3.41
N GLN A 48 -18.63 -13.00 -4.18
CA GLN A 48 -17.72 -13.55 -5.18
C GLN A 48 -16.30 -13.77 -4.63
N ARG A 49 -16.09 -13.56 -3.32
CA ARG A 49 -14.78 -13.78 -2.70
C ARG A 49 -14.54 -15.26 -2.49
N SER A 50 -13.47 -15.76 -3.08
CA SER A 50 -12.97 -17.12 -2.85
C SER A 50 -12.49 -17.28 -1.40
N ALA A 51 -12.71 -18.47 -0.82
CA ALA A 51 -12.16 -18.82 0.48
C ALA A 51 -10.63 -18.95 0.40
N ILE A 52 -9.94 -18.57 1.48
CA ILE A 52 -8.49 -18.73 1.61
C ILE A 52 -8.21 -20.21 1.92
N THR A 53 -7.67 -20.93 0.94
CA THR A 53 -7.46 -22.39 1.02
C THR A 53 -6.02 -22.83 0.80
N ARG A 54 -5.16 -21.94 0.32
CA ARG A 54 -3.76 -22.23 -0.02
C ARG A 54 -2.82 -21.37 0.81
N PRO A 55 -1.78 -21.94 1.45
CA PRO A 55 -0.74 -21.15 2.11
C PRO A 55 0.14 -20.45 1.07
N MET A 56 0.63 -19.26 1.43
CA MET A 56 1.59 -18.47 0.68
C MET A 56 2.92 -18.43 1.43
N ASP A 57 4.00 -18.83 0.77
CA ASP A 57 5.35 -18.75 1.33
C ASP A 57 5.87 -17.31 1.25
N VAL A 58 6.02 -16.69 2.42
CA VAL A 58 6.51 -15.32 2.54
C VAL A 58 8.03 -15.24 2.71
N GLY A 59 8.73 -16.37 2.67
CA GLY A 59 10.19 -16.43 2.73
C GLY A 59 10.79 -16.17 4.11
N VAL A 60 9.95 -16.08 5.16
CA VAL A 60 10.38 -15.88 6.55
C VAL A 60 9.90 -17.06 7.38
N ARG A 61 10.84 -17.92 7.78
CA ARG A 61 10.54 -19.21 8.46
C ARG A 61 9.65 -19.05 9.68
N SER A 62 9.92 -18.06 10.54
CA SER A 62 9.12 -17.82 11.74
C SER A 62 7.67 -17.44 11.39
N LEU A 63 7.45 -16.65 10.34
CA LEU A 63 6.10 -16.34 9.86
C LEU A 63 5.42 -17.58 9.25
N ASN A 64 6.11 -18.32 8.39
CA ASN A 64 5.53 -19.51 7.76
C ASN A 64 5.14 -20.59 8.78
N CYS A 65 5.92 -20.76 9.85
CA CYS A 65 5.71 -21.81 10.85
C CYS A 65 4.68 -21.42 11.92
N LEU A 66 4.67 -20.16 12.36
CA LEU A 66 3.86 -19.72 13.50
C LEU A 66 2.58 -18.98 13.08
N LEU A 67 2.62 -18.33 11.92
CA LEU A 67 1.57 -17.42 11.44
C LEU A 67 1.33 -17.64 9.94
N THR A 68 1.23 -18.91 9.50
CA THR A 68 1.06 -19.27 8.08
C THR A 68 0.03 -18.37 7.40
N ILE A 69 0.48 -17.62 6.38
CA ILE A 69 -0.37 -16.66 5.67
C ILE A 69 -0.91 -17.33 4.42
N GLY A 70 -2.20 -17.17 4.12
CA GLY A 70 -2.82 -17.72 2.93
C GLY A 70 -2.85 -16.78 1.73
N GLU A 71 -2.94 -17.36 0.54
CA GLU A 71 -3.22 -16.64 -0.70
C GLU A 71 -4.58 -15.93 -0.59
N GLY A 72 -4.60 -14.62 -0.82
CA GLY A 72 -5.77 -13.75 -0.65
C GLY A 72 -5.91 -13.13 0.74
N GLN A 73 -5.06 -13.52 1.70
CA GLN A 73 -5.15 -13.03 3.08
C GLN A 73 -4.68 -11.57 3.20
N ARG A 74 -5.37 -10.84 4.08
CA ARG A 74 -5.01 -9.48 4.48
C ARG A 74 -4.49 -9.55 5.91
N VAL A 75 -3.27 -9.10 6.13
CA VAL A 75 -2.56 -9.15 7.41
C VAL A 75 -2.16 -7.72 7.78
N GLY A 76 -2.31 -7.36 9.05
CA GLY A 76 -1.76 -6.10 9.56
C GLY A 76 -0.32 -6.32 10.02
N LEU A 77 0.62 -5.49 9.56
CA LEU A 77 1.95 -5.42 10.16
C LEU A 77 1.98 -4.26 11.14
N ILE A 78 1.82 -4.57 12.43
CA ILE A 78 1.84 -3.60 13.51
C ILE A 78 3.22 -3.65 14.16
N ALA A 79 3.95 -2.54 14.12
CA ALA A 79 5.33 -2.48 14.56
C ALA A 79 5.66 -1.06 15.03
N GLY A 80 6.22 -0.92 16.22
CA GLY A 80 6.73 0.37 16.70
C GLY A 80 7.88 0.89 15.83
N SER A 81 8.25 2.16 16.02
CA SER A 81 9.43 2.73 15.34
C SER A 81 10.70 1.97 15.74
N GLY A 82 11.54 1.61 14.77
CA GLY A 82 12.85 0.98 15.00
C GLY A 82 12.85 -0.52 15.30
N VAL A 83 11.69 -1.19 15.31
CA VAL A 83 11.61 -2.64 15.64
C VAL A 83 11.91 -3.58 14.47
N GLY A 84 12.40 -3.06 13.34
CA GLY A 84 12.75 -3.87 12.17
C GLY A 84 11.64 -4.07 11.14
N LYS A 85 10.59 -3.24 11.13
CA LYS A 85 9.49 -3.28 10.13
C LYS A 85 10.04 -3.33 8.68
N SER A 86 10.93 -2.40 8.34
CA SER A 86 11.49 -2.29 7.00
C SER A 86 12.36 -3.50 6.66
N VAL A 87 13.17 -3.98 7.60
CA VAL A 87 14.00 -5.18 7.43
C VAL A 87 13.13 -6.40 7.13
N LEU A 88 12.07 -6.62 7.90
CA LEU A 88 11.13 -7.73 7.65
C LEU A 88 10.51 -7.63 6.26
N LEU A 89 10.10 -6.43 5.83
CA LEU A 89 9.52 -6.22 4.51
C LEU A 89 10.53 -6.43 3.39
N GLY A 90 11.79 -6.04 3.60
CA GLY A 90 12.89 -6.38 2.69
C GLY A 90 13.09 -7.89 2.57
N MET A 91 13.12 -8.60 3.70
CA MET A 91 13.23 -10.06 3.71
C MET A 91 12.04 -10.73 3.00
N MET A 92 10.82 -10.30 3.30
CA MET A 92 9.62 -10.84 2.64
C MET A 92 9.65 -10.54 1.14
N THR A 93 10.06 -9.34 0.74
CA THR A 93 10.19 -8.97 -0.68
C THR A 93 11.20 -9.89 -1.36
N ARG A 94 12.40 -10.08 -0.78
CA ARG A 94 13.46 -10.92 -1.34
C ARG A 94 13.06 -12.38 -1.43
N PHE A 95 12.52 -12.96 -0.35
CA PHE A 95 12.39 -14.40 -0.21
C PHE A 95 10.98 -14.95 -0.48
N THR A 96 9.97 -14.12 -0.69
CA THR A 96 8.64 -14.60 -1.07
C THR A 96 8.65 -15.30 -2.43
N GLN A 97 7.80 -16.31 -2.57
CA GLN A 97 7.52 -17.00 -3.84
C GLN A 97 6.62 -16.21 -4.80
N ALA A 98 6.21 -14.98 -4.45
CA ALA A 98 5.41 -14.14 -5.33
C ALA A 98 6.20 -13.70 -6.58
N ASP A 99 5.51 -13.69 -7.72
CA ASP A 99 6.06 -13.25 -9.02
C ASP A 99 6.33 -11.74 -9.08
N ALA A 100 5.65 -10.97 -8.24
CA ALA A 100 5.82 -9.53 -8.10
C ALA A 100 5.57 -9.09 -6.66
N VAL A 101 6.10 -7.94 -6.28
CA VAL A 101 5.83 -7.30 -4.99
C VAL A 101 5.50 -5.84 -5.23
N VAL A 102 4.50 -5.31 -4.54
CA VAL A 102 4.13 -3.90 -4.66
C VAL A 102 4.23 -3.23 -3.31
N ILE A 103 5.01 -2.17 -3.21
CA ILE A 103 5.32 -1.52 -1.94
C ILE A 103 4.86 -0.07 -2.01
N GLY A 104 3.80 0.26 -1.28
CA GLY A 104 3.39 1.63 -1.00
C GLY A 104 4.19 2.24 0.14
N ALA A 105 5.18 3.07 -0.19
CA ALA A 105 5.91 3.90 0.76
C ALA A 105 5.24 5.29 0.86
N ILE A 106 4.15 5.36 1.62
CA ILE A 106 3.26 6.53 1.66
C ILE A 106 3.44 7.24 3.00
N GLY A 107 3.59 8.56 3.00
CA GLY A 107 3.73 9.32 4.25
C GLY A 107 4.97 9.01 5.09
N GLU A 108 5.89 8.19 4.59
CA GLU A 108 7.21 7.98 5.19
C GLU A 108 8.14 9.16 4.87
N ARG A 109 9.26 9.28 5.61
CA ARG A 109 10.22 10.36 5.31
C ARG A 109 11.01 10.04 4.05
N GLY A 110 11.35 11.05 3.24
CA GLY A 110 12.07 10.85 1.98
C GLY A 110 13.35 10.01 2.11
N ARG A 111 14.17 10.29 3.15
CA ARG A 111 15.36 9.47 3.44
C ARG A 111 15.04 8.02 3.82
N GLU A 112 13.93 7.78 4.53
CA GLU A 112 13.53 6.43 4.95
C GLU A 112 13.08 5.62 3.72
N VAL A 113 12.45 6.29 2.73
CA VAL A 113 12.12 5.67 1.43
C VAL A 113 13.40 5.38 0.64
N LEU A 114 14.34 6.33 0.59
CA LEU A 114 15.62 6.13 -0.09
C LEU A 114 16.39 4.95 0.52
N ASP A 115 16.63 4.96 1.83
CA ASP A 115 17.32 3.89 2.57
C ASP A 115 16.62 2.53 2.38
N PHE A 116 15.29 2.53 2.31
CA PHE A 116 14.53 1.30 2.05
C PHE A 116 14.78 0.76 0.64
N VAL A 117 14.79 1.62 -0.38
CA VAL A 117 15.03 1.19 -1.76
C VAL A 117 16.48 0.76 -1.96
N THR A 118 17.46 1.53 -1.48
CA THR A 118 18.88 1.27 -1.75
C THR A 118 19.46 0.19 -0.84
N GLU A 119 19.25 0.30 0.47
CA GLU A 119 19.92 -0.57 1.45
C GLU A 119 19.08 -1.82 1.77
N THR A 120 17.77 -1.65 1.92
CA THR A 120 16.91 -2.75 2.39
C THR A 120 16.48 -3.67 1.26
N LEU A 121 15.94 -3.11 0.17
CA LEU A 121 15.59 -3.86 -1.04
C LEU A 121 16.82 -4.18 -1.87
N GLY A 122 17.63 -3.16 -2.19
CA GLY A 122 18.70 -3.28 -3.18
C GLY A 122 18.18 -3.68 -4.56
N ASP A 123 19.08 -3.74 -5.54
CA ASP A 123 18.72 -3.95 -6.94
C ASP A 123 18.01 -5.30 -7.17
N GLU A 124 18.51 -6.35 -6.53
CA GLU A 124 17.99 -7.72 -6.71
C GLU A 124 16.52 -7.84 -6.28
N ALA A 125 16.15 -7.29 -5.12
CA ALA A 125 14.76 -7.34 -4.67
C ALA A 125 13.88 -6.37 -5.46
N LEU A 126 14.46 -5.22 -5.85
CA LEU A 126 13.77 -4.20 -6.62
C LEU A 126 13.37 -4.72 -8.01
N CYS A 127 14.18 -5.55 -8.67
CA CYS A 127 13.87 -6.12 -9.99
C CYS A 127 12.49 -6.81 -10.08
N LYS A 128 12.00 -7.38 -8.97
CA LYS A 128 10.66 -8.00 -8.90
C LYS A 128 9.64 -7.17 -8.12
N ALA A 129 9.98 -5.96 -7.74
CA ALA A 129 9.13 -5.06 -6.99
C ALA A 129 8.76 -3.80 -7.79
N VAL A 130 7.63 -3.20 -7.42
CA VAL A 130 7.24 -1.84 -7.80
C VAL A 130 7.09 -1.05 -6.51
N VAL A 131 7.83 0.06 -6.36
CA VAL A 131 7.71 0.92 -5.18
C VAL A 131 6.89 2.15 -5.56
N VAL A 132 5.72 2.31 -4.95
CA VAL A 132 4.90 3.53 -5.06
C VAL A 132 5.23 4.46 -3.90
N ALA A 133 5.98 5.52 -4.17
CA ALA A 133 6.44 6.46 -3.18
C ALA A 133 5.59 7.75 -3.17
N SER A 134 5.15 8.15 -1.99
CA SER A 134 4.63 9.51 -1.77
C SER A 134 5.03 9.96 -0.37
N PRO A 135 6.27 10.49 -0.21
CA PRO A 135 6.81 10.87 1.08
C PRO A 135 5.97 11.94 1.83
N GLY A 136 6.23 12.12 3.13
CA GLY A 136 5.45 12.97 4.02
C GLY A 136 5.38 14.45 3.63
N ASP A 137 6.35 14.94 2.87
CA ASP A 137 6.43 16.30 2.33
C ASP A 137 5.59 16.49 1.04
N CYS A 138 5.09 15.41 0.42
CA CYS A 138 4.17 15.50 -0.70
C CYS A 138 2.80 16.06 -0.29
N SER A 139 1.99 16.46 -1.27
CA SER A 139 0.61 16.87 -0.99
C SER A 139 -0.22 15.70 -0.43
N PRO A 140 -1.15 15.95 0.51
CA PRO A 140 -2.04 14.89 1.03
C PRO A 140 -2.87 14.22 -0.07
N VAL A 141 -3.24 14.97 -1.10
CA VAL A 141 -3.96 14.44 -2.27
C VAL A 141 -3.10 13.42 -3.01
N LEU A 142 -1.80 13.70 -3.18
CA LEU A 142 -0.87 12.76 -3.80
C LEU A 142 -0.73 11.47 -2.99
N ARG A 143 -0.67 11.56 -1.65
CA ARG A 143 -0.65 10.37 -0.77
C ARG A 143 -1.90 9.52 -0.90
N VAL A 144 -3.08 10.15 -0.98
CA VAL A 144 -4.34 9.45 -1.22
C VAL A 144 -4.32 8.76 -2.59
N ARG A 145 -3.83 9.44 -3.63
CA ARG A 145 -3.69 8.84 -4.97
C ARG A 145 -2.68 7.69 -4.98
N ALA A 146 -1.56 7.81 -4.27
CA ALA A 146 -0.57 6.74 -4.13
C ALA A 146 -1.18 5.49 -3.47
N ALA A 147 -1.99 5.67 -2.42
CA ALA A 147 -2.70 4.57 -1.77
C ALA A 147 -3.75 3.93 -2.69
N GLN A 148 -4.33 4.71 -3.60
CA GLN A 148 -5.26 4.20 -4.61
C GLN A 148 -4.55 3.49 -5.76
N ASN A 149 -3.38 3.99 -6.15
CA ASN A 149 -2.57 3.50 -7.25
C ASN A 149 -1.86 2.19 -6.90
N SER A 150 -1.24 2.10 -5.71
CA SER A 150 -0.38 0.99 -5.31
C SER A 150 -1.03 -0.39 -5.55
N PRO A 151 -2.27 -0.65 -5.10
CA PRO A 151 -2.91 -1.95 -5.32
C PRO A 151 -3.17 -2.29 -6.80
N LEU A 152 -3.22 -1.30 -7.70
CA LEU A 152 -3.46 -1.49 -9.13
C LEU A 152 -2.20 -1.95 -9.86
N GLN A 153 -1.01 -1.70 -9.30
CA GLN A 153 0.28 -2.14 -9.87
C GLN A 153 0.48 -3.67 -9.76
N SER A 154 -0.39 -4.36 -9.03
CA SER A 154 -0.45 -5.82 -8.91
C SER A 154 -1.03 -6.49 -10.17
N ALA A 155 -0.59 -6.11 -11.36
CA ALA A 155 -1.10 -6.67 -12.63
C ALA A 155 -0.73 -8.15 -12.83
N LYS A 156 0.17 -8.71 -12.01
CA LYS A 156 0.48 -10.15 -11.96
C LYS A 156 -0.35 -10.89 -10.91
N PRO A 157 -0.63 -12.20 -11.13
CA PRO A 157 -1.43 -13.01 -10.22
C PRO A 157 -0.77 -13.36 -8.89
N ALA A 158 0.41 -12.85 -8.54
CA ALA A 158 0.98 -13.00 -7.19
C ALA A 158 1.70 -11.73 -6.76
N ALA A 159 1.07 -10.96 -5.85
CA ALA A 159 1.63 -9.73 -5.32
C ALA A 159 1.55 -9.68 -3.81
N VAL A 160 2.64 -9.26 -3.18
CA VAL A 160 2.63 -8.79 -1.79
C VAL A 160 2.44 -7.29 -1.81
N LEU A 161 1.29 -6.79 -1.37
CA LEU A 161 1.08 -5.35 -1.20
C LEU A 161 1.55 -4.94 0.20
N VAL A 162 2.45 -3.97 0.29
CA VAL A 162 2.92 -3.45 1.58
C VAL A 162 2.65 -1.97 1.63
N GLU A 163 1.73 -1.52 2.48
CA GLU A 163 1.48 -0.10 2.69
C GLU A 163 2.06 0.34 4.04
N GLN A 164 3.17 1.06 3.99
CA GLN A 164 3.76 1.69 5.17
C GLN A 164 3.17 3.10 5.34
N ARG A 165 2.60 3.35 6.53
CA ARG A 165 2.11 4.63 7.09
C ARG A 165 1.04 5.39 6.28
N LEU A 166 -0.23 5.04 6.52
CA LEU A 166 -1.33 5.96 6.31
C LEU A 166 -1.81 6.54 7.66
N ILE A 167 -2.16 7.83 7.65
CA ILE A 167 -3.00 8.56 8.63
C ILE A 167 -2.23 9.40 9.67
N GLN A 168 -1.93 10.64 9.26
CA GLN A 168 -2.22 11.84 10.08
C GLN A 168 -2.66 13.04 9.20
N SER A 169 -2.28 13.10 7.92
CA SER A 169 -2.51 14.33 7.12
C SER A 169 -3.82 14.40 6.33
N GLY A 170 -4.55 13.29 6.18
CA GLY A 170 -5.72 13.21 5.29
C GLY A 170 -6.99 13.80 5.91
N ALA A 171 -7.27 13.49 7.18
CA ALA A 171 -8.44 13.98 7.89
C ALA A 171 -8.49 15.52 7.97
N HIS A 172 -7.37 16.13 8.36
CA HIS A 172 -7.26 17.59 8.50
C HIS A 172 -7.44 18.37 7.18
N GLN A 173 -7.25 17.73 6.02
CA GLN A 173 -7.26 18.40 4.72
C GLN A 173 -8.41 18.00 3.79
N CYS A 174 -9.00 16.82 3.94
CA CYS A 174 -10.32 16.54 3.35
C CYS A 174 -11.39 17.49 3.91
N ALA A 175 -11.25 17.92 5.17
CA ALA A 175 -12.11 18.95 5.76
C ALA A 175 -11.98 20.33 5.07
N LYS A 176 -10.82 20.63 4.46
CA LYS A 176 -10.55 21.92 3.78
C LYS A 176 -10.93 21.93 2.29
N SER A 177 -11.33 20.80 1.71
CA SER A 177 -11.77 20.68 0.31
C SER A 177 -13.28 20.48 0.15
N GLY A 178 -14.04 20.67 1.24
CA GLY A 178 -15.51 20.78 1.19
C GLY A 178 -15.95 22.16 0.67
N PRO A 179 -17.17 22.29 0.13
CA PRO A 179 -17.71 23.57 -0.32
C PRO A 179 -17.66 24.60 0.83
N GLU A 180 -17.08 25.77 0.57
CA GLU A 180 -16.93 26.84 1.55
C GLU A 180 -18.28 27.24 2.15
N GLY A 181 -18.39 27.22 3.48
CA GLY A 181 -19.59 27.71 4.18
C GLY A 181 -20.21 26.77 5.24
N HIS A 182 -19.43 25.95 5.95
CA HIS A 182 -19.93 25.26 7.14
C HIS A 182 -19.13 25.60 8.39
N PRO A 183 -19.80 25.86 9.54
CA PRO A 183 -19.14 26.29 10.77
C PRO A 183 -18.22 25.20 11.30
N GLU A 184 -17.12 25.63 11.89
CA GLU A 184 -16.04 24.82 12.47
C GLU A 184 -16.63 23.78 13.46
N LYS A 185 -16.75 22.53 13.00
CA LYS A 185 -17.28 21.44 13.84
C LYS A 185 -16.20 20.99 14.82
N SER A 186 -16.60 20.85 16.08
CA SER A 186 -15.81 20.32 17.19
C SER A 186 -15.01 19.05 16.82
N LYS A 187 -13.83 18.91 17.44
CA LYS A 187 -12.77 17.89 17.25
C LYS A 187 -13.20 16.40 17.40
N THR A 188 -14.48 16.09 17.40
CA THR A 188 -15.04 14.74 17.60
C THR A 188 -15.56 14.07 16.32
N HIS A 189 -15.65 14.78 15.18
CA HIS A 189 -16.23 14.25 13.93
C HIS A 189 -15.24 13.77 12.84
N GLU A 190 -13.93 13.91 13.03
CA GLU A 190 -12.89 13.48 12.07
C GLU A 190 -12.74 11.95 11.93
N SER A 191 -13.33 11.17 12.84
CA SER A 191 -13.25 9.70 12.87
C SER A 191 -13.91 9.01 11.68
N SER A 192 -14.89 9.64 11.03
CA SER A 192 -15.67 9.02 9.94
C SER A 192 -14.95 9.02 8.58
N GLY A 193 -14.12 10.03 8.31
CA GLY A 193 -13.38 10.16 7.06
C GLY A 193 -12.20 9.20 6.99
N ASP A 194 -11.40 9.15 8.05
CA ASP A 194 -10.27 8.23 8.17
C ASP A 194 -10.72 6.77 8.15
N PHE A 195 -11.81 6.45 8.85
CA PHE A 195 -12.35 5.09 8.84
C PHE A 195 -12.90 4.68 7.46
N ARG A 196 -13.54 5.60 6.72
CA ARG A 196 -14.01 5.31 5.35
C ARG A 196 -12.87 5.09 4.37
N HIS A 197 -11.78 5.85 4.49
CA HIS A 197 -10.61 5.69 3.64
C HIS A 197 -9.82 4.42 3.99
N PHE A 198 -9.68 4.12 5.28
CA PHE A 198 -9.16 2.85 5.77
C PHE A 198 -9.99 1.67 5.24
N LEU A 199 -11.32 1.72 5.39
CA LEU A 199 -12.24 0.71 4.86
C LEU A 199 -12.14 0.59 3.33
N TRP A 200 -11.91 1.69 2.61
CA TRP A 200 -11.71 1.68 1.16
C TRP A 200 -10.51 0.82 0.76
N LEU A 201 -9.34 1.01 1.38
CA LEU A 201 -8.14 0.19 1.18
C LEU A 201 -8.42 -1.29 1.49
N HIS A 202 -9.23 -1.53 2.51
CA HIS A 202 -9.56 -2.87 3.00
C HIS A 202 -10.69 -3.57 2.25
N THR A 203 -11.37 -2.93 1.28
CA THR A 203 -12.56 -3.54 0.64
C THR A 203 -12.57 -3.49 -0.88
N ARG A 204 -11.87 -2.56 -1.51
CA ARG A 204 -12.08 -2.24 -2.94
C ARG A 204 -11.02 -2.74 -3.91
N THR A 205 -9.94 -3.28 -3.41
CA THR A 205 -8.89 -3.79 -4.27
C THR A 205 -9.01 -5.30 -4.24
N GLY A 206 -9.13 -5.90 -5.40
CA GLY A 206 -9.20 -7.34 -5.55
C GLY A 206 -9.50 -7.60 -6.99
N LEU A 207 -8.49 -8.12 -7.68
CA LEU A 207 -8.76 -8.91 -8.85
C LEU A 207 -9.31 -10.24 -8.33
N PRO A 208 -10.41 -10.76 -8.88
CA PRO A 208 -10.80 -12.12 -8.59
C PRO A 208 -9.64 -13.05 -9.02
N ASP A 209 -9.31 -14.03 -8.19
CA ASP A 209 -8.34 -15.11 -8.46
C ASP A 209 -6.82 -14.82 -8.50
N THR A 210 -6.33 -13.76 -7.83
CA THR A 210 -4.87 -13.57 -7.69
C THR A 210 -4.33 -14.18 -6.38
N LYS A 211 -3.27 -15.00 -6.48
CA LYS A 211 -2.39 -15.51 -5.40
C LYS A 211 -1.66 -14.37 -4.66
N SER A 212 -2.41 -13.42 -4.11
CA SER A 212 -1.88 -12.18 -3.53
C SER A 212 -1.99 -12.17 -2.02
N MET A 213 -0.99 -11.67 -1.30
CA MET A 213 -1.10 -11.34 0.13
C MET A 213 -1.04 -9.83 0.29
N ARG A 214 -1.73 -9.28 1.28
CA ARG A 214 -1.66 -7.85 1.56
C ARG A 214 -1.34 -7.54 3.00
N ILE A 215 -0.32 -6.72 3.18
CA ILE A 215 0.10 -6.14 4.44
C ILE A 215 -0.46 -4.73 4.50
N LEU A 216 -1.43 -4.54 5.39
CA LEU A 216 -2.13 -3.27 5.55
C LEU A 216 -1.58 -2.49 6.75
N PRO A 217 -1.54 -1.15 6.67
CA PRO A 217 -1.06 -0.32 7.76
C PRO A 217 -2.02 -0.42 8.95
N ALA A 218 -1.45 -0.44 10.16
CA ALA A 218 -2.23 -0.26 11.37
C ALA A 218 -2.66 1.21 11.52
N PRO A 219 -3.85 1.50 12.09
CA PRO A 219 -4.19 2.87 12.47
C PRO A 219 -3.20 3.37 13.54
N ALA A 220 -2.63 4.57 13.37
CA ALA A 220 -1.66 5.15 14.31
C ALA A 220 -2.15 5.22 15.77
N ARG A 221 -3.47 5.26 15.99
CA ARG A 221 -4.09 5.25 17.32
C ARG A 221 -3.89 3.93 18.08
N PHE A 222 -3.56 2.84 17.39
CA PHE A 222 -3.21 1.56 17.98
C PHE A 222 -1.72 1.45 18.37
N GLU A 223 -0.81 2.14 17.65
CA GLU A 223 0.63 2.12 17.97
C GLU A 223 0.97 2.79 19.30
N GLN A 224 0.12 3.71 19.80
CA GLN A 224 0.31 4.36 21.10
C GLN A 224 -0.40 3.67 22.29
N LYS A 225 -1.20 2.62 22.05
CA LYS A 225 -2.01 1.99 23.12
C LYS A 225 -1.62 0.56 23.50
N TYR A 226 -0.74 -0.08 22.74
CA TYR A 226 -0.22 -1.41 23.09
C TYR A 226 1.31 -1.39 23.10
N VAL A 227 1.85 -0.77 24.15
CA VAL A 227 3.17 -1.08 24.70
C VAL A 227 2.88 -1.75 26.04
N PHE A 228 3.24 -3.03 26.14
CA PHE A 228 2.97 -4.00 27.22
C PHE A 228 1.54 -4.55 27.36
N ALA A 229 1.36 -5.78 26.87
CA ALA A 229 0.73 -6.82 27.68
C ALA A 229 1.70 -8.01 27.66
N SER A 230 2.51 -8.10 28.71
CA SER A 230 3.21 -9.32 29.11
C SER A 230 2.21 -10.29 29.73
#